data_AF-A0A7K4G3L0-F1
#
_entry.id   AF-A0A7K4G3L0-F1
#
_cell.length_a   1.000
_cell.length_b   1.000
_cell.length_c   1.000
_cell.angle_alpha   90.00
_cell.angle_beta   90.00
_cell.angle_gamma   90.00
#
_symmetry.space_group_name_H-M   'P 1'
#
loop_
_entity.id
_entity.type
_entity.pdbx_description
1 polymer ?
#
loop_
_entity_poly.entity_id
_entity_poly.type
_entity_poly.pdbx_seq_one_letter_code
_entity_poly.pdbx_strand_id
1 'polypeptide(L)'
;MKNAGVQNASRIISALPSDAANVFLALTAKDLNPRIHVATRAFGEDAVGKLHKAGADLVVVPDVVAGLELSREALGLKDSKMHKLVSKR
;
A
#
# COMPACT_ATOMS: atom_id res chain seq x y z
N MET A 1 13.12 -3.61 -12.95
CA MET A 1 13.68 -3.48 -11.58
C MET A 1 15.19 -3.32 -11.55
N LYS A 2 15.99 -4.21 -12.17
CA LYS A 2 17.46 -4.07 -12.21
C LYS A 2 17.93 -2.72 -12.77
N ASN A 3 17.41 -2.33 -13.94
CA ASN A 3 17.71 -1.03 -14.55
C ASN A 3 17.23 0.17 -13.71
N ALA A 4 16.30 -0.06 -12.78
CA ALA A 4 15.80 0.96 -11.86
C ALA A 4 16.59 1.00 -10.53
N GLY A 5 17.65 0.19 -10.38
CA GLY A 5 18.54 0.25 -9.21
C GLY A 5 17.97 -0.34 -7.91
N VAL A 6 16.96 -1.21 -7.96
CA VAL A 6 16.27 -1.76 -6.77
C VAL A 6 17.23 -2.41 -5.75
N GLN A 7 18.32 -3.01 -6.23
CA GLN A 7 19.39 -3.60 -5.41
C GLN A 7 20.05 -2.63 -4.40
N ASN A 8 20.01 -1.32 -4.66
CA ASN A 8 20.53 -0.28 -3.77
C ASN A 8 19.42 0.61 -3.17
N ALA A 9 18.16 0.39 -3.55
CA ALA A 9 17.05 1.21 -3.09
C ALA A 9 16.70 0.90 -1.63
N SER A 10 16.37 1.93 -0.86
CA SER A 10 15.90 1.76 0.52
C SER A 10 14.44 1.35 0.60
N ARG A 11 13.62 1.77 -0.37
CA ARG A 11 12.17 1.54 -0.40
C ARG A 11 11.65 1.32 -1.80
N ILE A 12 10.55 0.58 -1.91
CA ILE A 12 9.73 0.47 -3.12
C ILE A 12 8.25 0.56 -2.76
N ILE A 13 7.46 1.20 -3.62
CA ILE A 13 6.00 1.33 -3.46
C ILE A 13 5.34 0.66 -4.66
N SER A 14 4.34 -0.18 -4.42
CA SER A 14 3.55 -0.85 -5.45
C SER A 14 2.07 -0.51 -5.35
N ALA A 15 1.49 -0.07 -6.46
CA ALA A 15 0.07 0.23 -6.60
C ALA A 15 -0.49 -0.40 -7.88
N LEU A 16 -0.12 -1.66 -8.13
CA LEU A 16 -0.52 -2.39 -9.34
C LEU A 16 -2.01 -2.78 -9.30
N PRO A 17 -2.63 -3.06 -10.46
CA PRO A 17 -4.07 -3.27 -10.58
C PRO A 17 -4.59 -4.61 -10.02
N SER A 18 -3.73 -5.44 -9.42
CA SER A 18 -4.17 -6.68 -8.76
C SER A 18 -3.26 -7.07 -7.59
N ASP A 19 -3.82 -7.78 -6.62
CA ASP A 19 -3.07 -8.31 -5.48
C ASP A 19 -2.01 -9.34 -5.92
N ALA A 20 -2.31 -10.14 -6.93
CA ALA A 20 -1.35 -11.09 -7.49
C ALA A 20 -0.12 -10.39 -8.08
N ALA A 21 -0.32 -9.27 -8.80
CA ALA A 21 0.79 -8.48 -9.33
C ALA A 21 1.61 -7.83 -8.20
N ASN A 22 0.95 -7.33 -7.15
CA ASN A 22 1.63 -6.77 -5.98
C ASN A 22 2.42 -7.83 -5.20
N VAL A 23 1.89 -9.06 -5.04
CA VAL A 23 2.60 -10.20 -4.45
C VAL A 23 3.86 -10.54 -5.24
N PHE A 24 3.72 -10.68 -6.56
CA PHE A 24 4.86 -10.98 -7.43
C PHE A 24 5.94 -9.90 -7.36
N LEU A 25 5.53 -8.63 -7.31
CA LEU A 25 6.44 -7.51 -7.15
C LEU A 25 7.19 -7.56 -5.81
N ALA A 26 6.49 -7.82 -4.70
CA ALA A 26 7.09 -7.91 -3.38
C ALA A 26 8.15 -9.03 -3.30
N LEU A 27 7.82 -10.22 -3.82
CA LEU A 27 8.75 -11.35 -3.90
C LEU A 27 9.99 -10.98 -4.72
N THR A 28 9.78 -10.42 -5.92
CA THR A 28 10.89 -10.04 -6.82
C THR A 28 11.77 -8.95 -6.20
N ALA A 29 11.18 -7.99 -5.50
CA ALA A 29 11.92 -6.92 -4.83
C ALA A 29 12.78 -7.47 -3.68
N LYS A 30 12.23 -8.38 -2.86
CA LYS A 30 12.96 -9.02 -1.75
C LYS A 30 14.04 -9.99 -2.25
N ASP A 31 13.81 -10.68 -3.36
CA ASP A 31 14.83 -11.53 -4.01
C ASP A 31 16.04 -10.69 -4.47
N LEU A 32 15.79 -9.53 -5.09
CA LEU A 32 16.85 -8.64 -5.55
C LEU A 32 17.53 -7.85 -4.41
N ASN A 33 16.79 -7.50 -3.37
CA ASN A 33 17.28 -6.76 -2.21
C ASN A 33 16.51 -7.20 -0.95
N PRO A 34 17.04 -8.17 -0.18
CA PRO A 34 16.35 -8.68 1.01
C PRO A 34 16.05 -7.63 2.08
N ARG A 35 16.76 -6.49 2.06
CA ARG A 35 16.62 -5.39 3.03
C ARG A 35 15.72 -4.25 2.54
N ILE A 36 15.23 -4.28 1.30
CA ILE A 36 14.37 -3.21 0.79
C ILE A 36 13.06 -3.18 1.57
N HIS A 37 12.58 -2.00 1.93
CA HIS A 37 11.26 -1.85 2.52
C HIS A 37 10.19 -1.77 1.42
N VAL A 38 9.27 -2.72 1.38
CA VAL A 38 8.20 -2.84 0.39
C VAL A 38 6.89 -2.31 0.98
N ALA A 39 6.35 -1.25 0.39
CA ALA A 39 5.00 -0.78 0.68
C ALA A 39 4.08 -1.09 -0.50
N THR A 40 2.86 -1.55 -0.25
CA THR A 40 1.92 -1.91 -1.32
C THR A 40 0.48 -1.65 -0.92
N ARG A 41 -0.41 -1.55 -1.92
CA ARG A 41 -1.85 -1.66 -1.70
C ARG A 41 -2.32 -3.11 -1.73
N ALA A 42 -3.42 -3.36 -1.05
CA ALA A 42 -4.29 -4.52 -1.22
C ALA A 42 -5.65 -4.05 -1.75
N PHE A 43 -6.36 -4.91 -2.50
CA PHE A 43 -7.76 -4.69 -2.88
C PHE A 43 -8.73 -5.27 -1.85
N GLY A 44 -8.39 -6.41 -1.24
CA GLY A 44 -9.18 -7.04 -0.18
C GLY A 44 -8.37 -7.30 1.08
N GLU A 45 -9.05 -7.41 2.23
CA GLU A 45 -8.42 -7.77 3.50
C GLU A 45 -7.79 -9.17 3.47
N ASP A 46 -8.35 -10.10 2.69
CA ASP A 46 -7.83 -11.47 2.54
C ASP A 46 -6.46 -11.50 1.85
N ALA A 47 -6.14 -10.48 1.06
CA ALA A 47 -4.86 -10.33 0.38
C ALA A 47 -3.76 -9.80 1.31
N VAL A 48 -4.10 -9.11 2.41
CA VAL A 48 -3.14 -8.49 3.32
C VAL A 48 -2.15 -9.50 3.86
N GLY A 49 -2.66 -10.64 4.34
CA GLY A 49 -1.80 -11.72 4.85
C GLY A 49 -0.90 -12.33 3.77
N LYS A 50 -1.40 -12.44 2.52
CA LYS A 50 -0.63 -12.97 1.38
C LYS A 50 0.50 -12.01 0.99
N LEU A 51 0.22 -10.70 0.99
CA LEU A 51 1.19 -9.66 0.68
C LEU A 51 2.28 -9.55 1.74
N HIS A 52 1.94 -9.64 3.03
CA HIS A 52 2.94 -9.72 4.09
C HIS A 52 3.82 -10.97 3.98
N LYS A 53 3.23 -12.14 3.71
CA LYS A 53 4.00 -13.38 3.46
C LYS A 53 4.91 -13.28 2.24
N ALA A 54 4.54 -12.47 1.24
CA ALA A 54 5.36 -12.17 0.07
C ALA A 54 6.50 -11.17 0.36
N GLY A 55 6.58 -10.64 1.59
CA GLY A 55 7.61 -9.69 2.02
C GLY A 55 7.18 -8.22 1.94
N ALA A 56 5.90 -7.90 1.81
CA ALA A 56 5.45 -6.53 2.02
C ALA A 56 5.62 -6.15 3.50
N ASP A 57 6.28 -5.02 3.76
CA ASP A 57 6.50 -4.48 5.11
C ASP A 57 5.33 -3.56 5.53
N LEU A 58 4.71 -2.88 4.57
CA LEU A 58 3.51 -2.07 4.75
C LEU A 58 2.46 -2.44 3.70
N VAL A 59 1.26 -2.81 4.16
CA VAL A 59 0.11 -3.05 3.30
C VAL A 59 -1.01 -2.09 3.67
N VAL A 60 -1.54 -1.36 2.69
CA VAL A 60 -2.70 -0.47 2.86
C VAL A 60 -3.87 -1.05 2.08
N VAL A 61 -5.05 -1.08 2.67
CA VAL A 61 -6.32 -1.36 1.96
C VAL A 61 -7.01 -0.01 1.73
N PRO A 62 -6.90 0.61 0.54
CA PRO A 62 -7.39 1.98 0.34
C PRO A 62 -8.88 2.13 0.59
N ASP A 63 -9.67 1.11 0.29
CA ASP A 63 -11.12 1.15 0.43
C ASP A 63 -11.54 1.21 1.90
N VAL A 64 -10.81 0.51 2.79
CA VAL A 64 -11.01 0.59 4.26
C VAL A 64 -10.65 1.98 4.77
N VAL A 65 -9.51 2.53 4.34
CA VAL A 65 -9.08 3.89 4.71
C VAL A 65 -10.12 4.92 4.25
N ALA A 66 -10.57 4.83 3.01
CA ALA A 66 -11.59 5.72 2.46
C ALA A 66 -12.92 5.63 3.24
N GLY A 67 -13.37 4.41 3.57
CA GLY A 67 -14.58 4.20 4.37
C GLY A 67 -14.50 4.82 5.76
N LEU A 68 -13.35 4.70 6.43
CA LEU A 68 -13.10 5.33 7.72
C LEU A 68 -13.14 6.86 7.62
N GLU A 69 -12.51 7.45 6.61
CA GLU A 69 -12.53 8.90 6.40
C GLU A 69 -13.94 9.43 6.10
N LEU A 70 -14.73 8.71 5.28
CA LEU A 70 -16.12 9.06 5.04
C LEU A 70 -16.95 9.01 6.32
N SER A 71 -16.77 7.98 7.16
CA SER A 71 -17.45 7.85 8.45
C SER A 71 -17.10 9.01 9.39
N ARG A 72 -15.81 9.38 9.48
CA ARG A 72 -15.35 10.50 10.30
C ARG A 72 -15.98 11.81 9.88
N GLU A 73 -16.01 12.10 8.58
CA GLU A 73 -16.65 13.32 8.05
C GLU A 73 -18.16 13.31 8.31
N ALA A 74 -18.85 12.19 8.04
CA ALA A 74 -20.29 12.05 8.26
C ALA A 74 -20.68 12.21 9.74
N LEU A 75 -19.82 11.81 10.66
CA LEU A 75 -20.03 11.91 12.11
C LEU A 75 -19.48 13.22 12.71
N GLY A 76 -18.89 14.11 11.91
CA GLY A 76 -18.30 15.36 12.41
C GLY A 76 -17.07 15.16 13.31
N LEU A 77 -16.43 13.99 13.24
CA LEU A 77 -15.23 13.63 14.00
C LEU A 77 -14.02 14.29 13.34
N LYS A 78 -13.85 15.60 13.60
CA LYS A 78 -12.75 16.39 13.06
C LYS A 78 -11.43 15.99 13.73
N ASP A 79 -10.61 15.21 13.04
CA ASP A 79 -9.20 15.11 13.36
C ASP A 79 -8.33 14.83 12.13
N SER A 80 -7.36 15.74 11.94
CA SER A 80 -6.13 15.63 11.13
C SER A 80 -6.14 16.07 9.64
N LYS A 81 -4.92 16.35 9.16
CA LYS A 81 -4.47 17.27 8.09
C LYS A 81 -4.96 17.01 6.64
N MET A 82 -5.98 16.18 6.41
CA MET A 82 -6.38 15.72 5.06
C MET A 82 -7.63 16.39 4.47
N HIS A 83 -8.17 17.44 5.09
CA HIS A 83 -9.38 18.18 4.65
C HIS A 83 -9.31 18.76 3.22
N LYS A 84 -8.15 18.70 2.54
CA LYS A 84 -7.95 19.20 1.17
C LYS A 84 -8.25 18.18 0.06
N LEU A 85 -8.53 16.91 0.39
CA LEU A 85 -8.78 15.88 -0.64
C LEU A 85 -10.26 15.59 -0.90
N VAL A 86 -11.15 16.02 -0.01
CA VAL A 86 -12.59 15.81 -0.16
C VAL A 86 -13.19 17.03 -0.87
N SER A 87 -13.62 16.84 -2.11
CA SER A 87 -14.38 17.85 -2.85
C SER A 87 -15.76 18.01 -2.20
N LYS A 88 -15.96 19.13 -1.51
CA LYS A 88 -17.28 19.56 -1.02
C LYS A 88 -17.94 20.42 -2.09
N ARG A 89 -19.18 20.09 -2.46
CA ARG A 89 -20.05 21.03 -3.18
C ARG A 89 -20.53 22.11 -2.24
#